data_AF-A0A1I5T7V9-F1
#
_entry.id   AF-A0A1I5T7V9-F1
#
_cell.length_a   1.000
_cell.length_b   1.000
_cell.length_c   1.000
_cell.angle_alpha   90.00
_cell.angle_beta   90.00
_cell.angle_gamma   90.00
#
_symmetry.space_group_name_H-M   'P 1'
#
loop_
_entity.id
_entity.type
_entity.pdbx_description
1 polymer ?
#
loop_
_entity_poly.entity_id
_entity_poly.type
_entity_poly.pdbx_seq_one_letter_code
_entity_poly.pdbx_strand_id
1 'polypeptide(L)'
;MTFNRRSRKLRRNSTCNPPELWITSEGCIEPIVERETFLKVSKIIEERRVDLTEEEMLARLRKTLLTEGRLSSAILASTVGLPCASTYQNHFGGMMNVYRLIGYAPNRNYEFLNSRPQWAEEKAKLASAIAMAIRKAGGQAASRVGTGSLRVNGSINISIRVALWCGRQDRAPYWSIKRGTRLPLGWIAAPRMAEHNKSVLDYVLLPTDGKVKRTMTFSERARIRRGIPSFETADGLARAIVGRVVGAGRSSPAPHDKRSRRKQPKTKRAPARH
;
A
#
# COMPACT_ATOMS: atom_id res chain seq x y z
N MET A 1 22.94 -14.76 -19.04
CA MET A 1 22.57 -14.89 -17.63
C MET A 1 23.75 -14.46 -16.77
N THR A 2 23.55 -13.61 -15.77
CA THR A 2 24.61 -13.14 -14.86
C THR A 2 24.27 -13.54 -13.43
N PHE A 3 25.18 -14.21 -12.74
CA PHE A 3 25.05 -14.61 -11.35
C PHE A 3 26.19 -14.03 -10.49
N ASN A 4 26.13 -14.27 -9.18
CA ASN A 4 27.07 -13.74 -8.19
C ASN A 4 27.10 -12.18 -8.06
N ARG A 5 26.01 -11.48 -8.38
CA ARG A 5 25.93 -10.00 -8.22
C ARG A 5 25.89 -9.55 -6.75
N ARG A 6 25.33 -10.40 -5.88
CA ARG A 6 25.27 -10.19 -4.43
C ARG A 6 25.64 -11.49 -3.73
N SER A 7 26.47 -11.38 -2.71
CA SER A 7 26.78 -12.48 -1.80
C SER A 7 26.21 -12.20 -0.41
N ARG A 8 25.97 -13.26 0.36
CA ARG A 8 25.62 -13.16 1.78
C ARG A 8 26.29 -14.31 2.51
N LYS A 9 27.38 -14.02 3.22
CA LYS A 9 28.02 -15.01 4.09
C LYS A 9 27.11 -15.29 5.29
N LEU A 10 27.19 -16.50 5.84
CA LEU A 10 26.34 -16.93 6.96
C LEU A 10 26.43 -15.92 8.12
N ARG A 11 25.28 -15.53 8.69
CA ARG A 11 25.17 -14.54 9.77
C ARG A 11 25.74 -13.14 9.49
N ARG A 12 26.03 -12.79 8.23
CA ARG A 12 26.46 -11.45 7.83
C ARG A 12 25.45 -10.74 6.95
N ASN A 13 25.63 -9.42 6.83
CA ASN A 13 24.89 -8.59 5.89
C ASN A 13 25.24 -8.97 4.45
N SER A 14 24.28 -8.79 3.54
CA SER A 14 24.53 -9.02 2.11
C SER A 14 25.42 -7.92 1.57
N THR A 15 26.40 -8.30 0.75
CA THR A 15 27.34 -7.40 0.08
C THR A 15 27.11 -7.47 -1.43
N CYS A 16 27.11 -6.32 -2.10
CA CYS A 16 27.23 -6.28 -3.56
C CYS A 16 28.66 -6.66 -3.93
N ASN A 17 28.80 -7.65 -4.81
CA ASN A 17 30.11 -8.04 -5.31
C ASN A 17 30.48 -7.09 -6.46
N PRO A 18 31.77 -6.70 -6.59
CA PRO A 18 32.19 -5.88 -7.70
C PRO A 18 32.09 -6.65 -9.03
N PRO A 19 32.00 -5.96 -10.19
CA PRO A 19 31.67 -6.56 -11.48
C PRO A 19 32.64 -7.65 -11.94
N GLU A 20 33.90 -7.61 -11.50
CA GLU A 20 34.94 -8.58 -11.87
C GLU A 20 34.64 -9.96 -11.26
N LEU A 21 33.87 -10.02 -10.18
CA LEU A 21 33.42 -11.26 -9.56
C LEU A 21 32.08 -11.76 -10.13
N TRP A 22 31.46 -11.03 -11.06
CA TRP A 22 30.20 -11.46 -11.67
C TRP A 22 30.48 -12.55 -12.70
N ILE A 23 29.72 -13.63 -12.61
CA ILE A 23 29.85 -14.72 -13.57
C ILE A 23 28.75 -14.54 -14.60
N THR A 24 29.15 -14.19 -15.82
CA THR A 24 28.23 -13.92 -16.93
C THR A 24 28.41 -15.00 -17.99
N SER A 25 27.31 -15.64 -18.38
CA SER A 25 27.28 -16.60 -19.47
C SER A 25 26.28 -16.14 -20.53
N GLU A 26 26.75 -15.95 -21.76
CA GLU A 26 25.94 -15.46 -22.87
C GLU A 26 25.15 -16.61 -23.51
N GLY A 27 23.94 -16.32 -24.02
CA GLY A 27 23.14 -17.29 -24.78
C GLY A 27 22.49 -18.44 -23.99
N CYS A 28 22.63 -18.53 -22.66
CA CYS A 28 22.06 -19.65 -21.88
C CYS A 28 20.53 -19.67 -21.79
N ILE A 29 19.87 -18.63 -22.26
CA ILE A 29 18.41 -18.50 -22.22
C ILE A 29 17.99 -18.06 -23.62
N GLU A 30 17.01 -18.77 -24.17
CA GLU A 30 16.41 -18.42 -25.45
C GLU A 30 15.83 -16.99 -25.39
N PRO A 31 16.20 -16.11 -26.33
CA PRO A 31 15.72 -14.72 -26.33
C PRO A 31 14.21 -14.65 -26.53
N ILE A 32 13.49 -13.98 -25.63
CA ILE A 32 12.06 -13.69 -25.79
C ILE A 32 11.83 -12.65 -26.91
N VAL A 33 12.82 -11.78 -27.12
CA VAL A 33 12.82 -10.73 -28.14
C VAL A 33 14.10 -10.79 -28.95
N GLU A 34 14.06 -10.28 -30.16
CA GLU A 34 15.21 -10.20 -31.06
C GLU A 34 16.37 -9.41 -30.43
N ARG A 35 17.61 -9.89 -30.64
CA ARG A 35 18.82 -9.33 -30.01
C ARG A 35 19.00 -7.84 -30.35
N GLU A 36 18.75 -7.45 -31.59
CA GLU A 36 18.86 -6.05 -32.00
C GLU A 36 17.89 -5.13 -31.24
N THR A 37 16.64 -5.57 -31.07
CA THR A 37 15.63 -4.83 -30.31
C THR A 37 16.05 -4.67 -28.86
N PHE A 38 16.59 -5.74 -28.23
CA PHE A 38 17.12 -5.66 -26.87
C PHE A 38 18.28 -4.66 -26.75
N LEU A 39 19.24 -4.69 -27.68
CA LEU A 39 20.39 -3.79 -27.67
C LEU A 39 19.97 -2.32 -27.86
N LYS A 40 19.02 -2.04 -28.77
CA LYS A 40 18.46 -0.70 -28.97
C LYS A 40 17.85 -0.16 -27.67
N VAL A 41 17.05 -0.97 -26.97
CA VAL A 41 16.44 -0.57 -25.69
C VAL A 41 17.49 -0.43 -24.58
N SER A 42 18.47 -1.34 -24.50
CA SER A 42 19.54 -1.27 -23.50
C SER A 42 20.35 0.02 -23.63
N LYS A 43 20.67 0.41 -24.87
CA LYS A 43 21.36 1.68 -25.15
C LYS A 43 20.54 2.88 -24.67
N ILE A 44 19.23 2.91 -24.95
CA ILE A 44 18.34 3.98 -24.46
C ILE A 44 18.31 4.02 -22.92
N ILE A 45 18.31 2.87 -22.24
CA ILE A 45 18.33 2.79 -20.78
C ILE A 45 19.65 3.34 -20.22
N GLU A 46 20.77 2.97 -20.84
CA GLU A 46 22.11 3.39 -20.43
C GLU A 46 22.33 4.89 -20.66
N GLU A 47 21.92 5.42 -21.80
CA GLU A 47 21.93 6.86 -22.09
C GLU A 47 21.06 7.68 -21.12
N ARG A 48 19.99 7.07 -20.60
CA ARG A 48 19.12 7.71 -19.59
C ARG A 48 19.66 7.54 -18.17
N ARG A 49 20.60 6.62 -17.94
CA ARG A 49 21.15 6.35 -16.62
C ARG A 49 22.19 7.41 -16.31
N VAL A 50 21.78 8.41 -15.54
CA VAL A 50 22.69 9.43 -15.06
C VAL A 50 23.05 9.12 -13.61
N ASP A 51 24.32 8.81 -13.36
CA ASP A 51 24.87 8.77 -12.01
C ASP A 51 25.07 10.22 -11.57
N LEU A 52 24.13 10.71 -10.77
CA LEU A 52 24.08 12.09 -10.29
C LEU A 52 24.44 12.16 -8.82
N THR A 53 25.17 13.20 -8.43
CA THR A 53 25.25 13.56 -7.01
C THR A 53 23.92 14.15 -6.55
N GLU A 54 23.69 14.18 -5.24
CA GLU A 54 22.46 14.74 -4.67
C GLU A 54 22.30 16.23 -5.02
N GLU A 55 23.40 16.97 -5.07
CA GLU A 55 23.44 18.37 -5.48
C GLU A 55 23.01 18.54 -6.94
N GLU A 56 23.52 17.71 -7.84
CA GLU A 56 23.16 17.74 -9.25
C GLU A 56 21.69 17.34 -9.48
N MET A 57 21.20 16.35 -8.73
CA MET A 57 19.79 15.95 -8.76
C MET A 57 18.88 17.14 -8.42
N LEU A 58 19.19 17.91 -7.38
CA LEU A 58 18.41 19.08 -6.98
C LEU A 58 18.56 20.24 -7.97
N ALA A 59 19.77 20.49 -8.48
CA ALA A 59 20.03 21.55 -9.45
C ALA A 59 19.25 21.32 -10.77
N ARG A 60 19.29 20.10 -11.31
CA ARG A 60 18.52 19.73 -12.51
C ARG A 60 17.03 19.85 -12.27
N LEU A 61 16.54 19.43 -11.10
CA LEU A 61 15.13 19.54 -10.76
C LEU A 61 14.65 20.99 -10.65
N ARG A 62 15.48 21.90 -10.10
CA ARG A 62 15.22 23.36 -10.11
C ARG A 62 15.13 23.90 -11.54
N LYS A 63 16.05 23.50 -12.43
CA LYS A 63 16.02 23.91 -13.83
C LYS A 63 14.72 23.45 -14.51
N THR A 64 14.33 22.19 -14.33
CA THR A 64 13.07 21.68 -14.88
C THR A 64 11.86 22.40 -14.31
N LEU A 65 11.87 22.74 -13.03
CA LEU A 65 10.79 23.54 -12.42
C LEU A 65 10.66 24.92 -13.07
N LEU A 66 11.79 25.60 -13.36
CA LEU A 66 11.78 26.88 -14.05
C LEU A 66 11.21 26.79 -15.47
N THR A 67 11.48 25.69 -16.18
CA THR A 67 10.98 25.49 -17.55
C THR A 67 9.51 25.09 -17.60
N GLU A 68 9.07 24.18 -16.74
CA GLU A 68 7.73 23.59 -16.79
C GLU A 68 6.70 24.33 -15.90
N GLY A 69 7.17 25.17 -14.97
CA GLY A 69 6.36 25.88 -13.97
C GLY A 69 5.72 24.97 -12.90
N ARG A 70 5.79 23.64 -13.06
CA ARG A 70 5.25 22.66 -12.12
C ARG A 70 6.02 21.35 -12.18
N LEU A 71 5.97 20.59 -11.09
CA LEU A 71 6.53 19.24 -11.02
C LEU A 71 5.44 18.20 -10.80
N SER A 72 5.55 17.08 -11.51
CA SER A 72 4.72 15.90 -11.33
C SER A 72 5.54 14.64 -11.60
N SER A 73 5.13 13.49 -11.07
CA SER A 73 5.81 12.22 -11.34
C SER A 73 5.85 11.87 -12.83
N ALA A 74 4.89 12.35 -13.61
CA ALA A 74 4.87 12.20 -15.07
C ALA A 74 5.97 13.05 -15.72
N ILE A 75 6.09 14.32 -15.34
CA ILE A 75 7.15 15.23 -15.82
C ILE A 75 8.52 14.64 -15.49
N LEU A 76 8.76 14.25 -14.24
CA LEU A 76 10.04 13.65 -13.84
C LEU A 76 10.38 12.39 -14.65
N ALA A 77 9.38 11.59 -15.02
CA ALA A 77 9.60 10.38 -15.80
C ALA A 77 9.82 10.65 -17.30
N SER A 78 9.27 11.74 -17.83
CA SER A 78 9.42 12.12 -19.25
C SER A 78 10.62 13.01 -19.51
N THR A 79 11.12 13.75 -18.51
CA THR A 79 12.29 14.63 -18.67
C THR A 79 13.58 13.82 -18.72
N VAL A 80 14.27 13.91 -19.85
CA VAL A 80 15.57 13.26 -20.05
C VAL A 80 16.60 13.84 -19.07
N GLY A 81 17.40 12.97 -18.48
CA GLY A 81 18.46 13.37 -17.55
C GLY A 81 18.00 13.65 -16.12
N LEU A 82 16.73 13.43 -15.80
CA LEU A 82 16.21 13.40 -14.43
C LEU A 82 16.02 11.97 -13.92
N PRO A 83 16.36 11.69 -12.65
CA PRO A 83 15.93 10.48 -11.97
C PRO A 83 14.42 10.43 -11.79
N CYS A 84 13.87 9.21 -11.70
CA CYS A 84 12.46 9.05 -11.42
C CYS A 84 12.09 9.48 -9.98
N ALA A 85 10.81 9.73 -9.73
CA ALA A 85 10.34 10.23 -8.44
C ALA A 85 10.67 9.32 -7.24
N SER A 86 10.81 8.00 -7.43
CA SER A 86 11.24 7.09 -6.36
C SER A 86 12.71 7.24 -6.01
N THR A 87 13.58 7.55 -6.98
CA THR A 87 15.01 7.79 -6.72
C THR A 87 15.19 9.03 -5.84
N TYR A 88 14.51 10.13 -6.19
CA TYR A 88 14.46 11.32 -5.34
C TYR A 88 13.94 11.02 -3.91
N GLN A 89 12.89 10.21 -3.78
CA GLN A 89 12.38 9.83 -2.46
C GLN A 89 13.40 9.06 -1.62
N ASN A 90 14.19 8.19 -2.24
CA ASN A 90 15.18 7.37 -1.54
C ASN A 90 16.37 8.19 -1.06
N HIS A 91 16.90 9.09 -1.90
CA HIS A 91 18.02 9.97 -1.55
C HIS A 91 17.63 10.99 -0.48
N PHE A 92 16.50 11.68 -0.67
CA PHE A 92 16.13 12.82 0.16
C PHE A 92 15.10 12.50 1.25
N GLY A 93 14.80 11.22 1.51
CA GLY A 93 13.84 10.82 2.55
C GLY A 93 12.38 11.17 2.26
N GLY A 94 12.05 11.53 1.00
CA GLY A 94 10.68 11.76 0.55
C GLY A 94 10.52 12.97 -0.37
N MET A 95 9.47 12.94 -1.19
CA MET A 95 9.25 13.97 -2.23
C MET A 95 8.99 15.37 -1.65
N MET A 96 8.39 15.46 -0.46
CA MET A 96 8.18 16.76 0.20
C MET A 96 9.49 17.40 0.64
N ASN A 97 10.47 16.60 1.07
CA ASN A 97 11.77 17.13 1.43
C ASN A 97 12.49 17.66 0.18
N VAL A 98 12.39 16.94 -0.94
CA VAL A 98 12.89 17.41 -2.24
C VAL A 98 12.28 18.76 -2.61
N TYR A 99 10.95 18.87 -2.54
CA TYR A 99 10.23 20.13 -2.83
C TYR A 99 10.68 21.28 -1.91
N ARG A 100 10.86 21.02 -0.61
CA ARG A 100 11.41 21.98 0.33
C ARG A 100 12.82 22.43 -0.06
N LEU A 101 13.70 21.48 -0.40
CA LEU A 101 15.09 21.76 -0.79
C LEU A 101 15.21 22.58 -2.09
N ILE A 102 14.22 22.48 -2.99
CA ILE A 102 14.18 23.26 -4.23
C ILE A 102 13.29 24.52 -4.13
N GLY A 103 12.69 24.81 -2.98
CA GLY A 103 11.80 25.95 -2.79
C GLY A 103 10.45 25.84 -3.52
N TYR A 104 10.00 24.63 -3.85
CA TYR A 104 8.76 24.40 -4.59
C TYR A 104 7.58 24.14 -3.65
N ALA A 105 6.53 24.95 -3.75
CA ALA A 105 5.26 24.72 -3.08
C ALA A 105 4.24 24.15 -4.09
N PRO A 106 3.93 22.84 -4.06
CA PRO A 106 2.94 22.29 -4.98
C PRO A 106 1.53 22.83 -4.70
N ASN A 107 0.80 23.21 -5.75
CA ASN A 107 -0.62 23.62 -5.64
C ASN A 107 -1.54 22.58 -4.99
N ARG A 108 -1.13 21.31 -4.99
CA ARG A 108 -1.87 20.22 -4.36
C ARG A 108 -1.45 20.09 -2.90
N ASN A 109 -2.39 20.19 -1.97
CA ASN A 109 -2.09 19.99 -0.55
C ASN A 109 -1.58 18.55 -0.30
N TYR A 110 -0.30 18.44 0.09
CA TYR A 110 0.39 17.20 0.46
C TYR A 110 0.68 17.09 1.96
N GLU A 111 0.12 17.95 2.82
CA GLU A 111 0.31 17.93 4.29
C GLU A 111 0.09 16.55 4.90
N PHE A 112 -0.80 15.76 4.29
CA PHE A 112 -1.07 14.37 4.69
C PHE A 112 0.18 13.46 4.66
N LEU A 113 1.23 13.80 3.90
CA LEU A 113 2.50 13.08 3.90
C LEU A 113 3.28 13.30 5.21
N ASN A 114 3.21 14.50 5.79
CA ASN A 114 3.82 14.82 7.08
C ASN A 114 3.09 14.14 8.24
N SER A 115 1.80 13.85 8.08
CA SER A 115 1.01 13.12 9.08
C SER A 115 1.23 11.60 9.05
N ARG A 116 2.00 11.05 8.09
CA ARG A 116 2.22 9.59 7.98
C ARG A 116 2.84 8.95 9.24
N PRO A 117 3.85 9.55 9.91
CA PRO A 117 4.40 9.00 11.15
C PRO A 117 3.33 8.95 12.25
N GLN A 118 2.57 10.04 12.42
CA GLN A 118 1.46 10.10 13.37
C GLN A 118 0.41 9.01 13.08
N TRP A 119 0.04 8.79 11.82
CA TRP A 119 -0.86 7.70 11.45
C TRP A 119 -0.28 6.31 11.72
N ALA A 120 1.04 6.14 11.58
CA ALA A 120 1.71 4.89 11.92
C ALA A 120 1.61 4.61 13.42
N GLU A 121 1.82 5.63 14.24
CA GLU A 121 1.66 5.58 15.69
C GLU A 121 0.21 5.26 16.10
N GLU A 122 -0.78 5.97 15.54
CA GLU A 122 -2.19 5.72 15.84
C GLU A 122 -2.65 4.31 15.42
N LYS A 123 -2.18 3.81 14.27
CA LYS A 123 -2.43 2.40 13.89
C LYS A 123 -1.78 1.43 14.87
N ALA A 124 -0.58 1.72 15.37
CA ALA A 124 0.13 0.86 16.31
C ALA A 124 -0.58 0.83 17.68
N LYS A 125 -1.01 2.00 18.19
CA LYS A 125 -1.84 2.12 19.40
C LYS A 125 -3.12 1.30 19.28
N LEU A 126 -3.87 1.47 18.19
CA LEU A 126 -5.09 0.72 17.94
C LEU A 126 -4.83 -0.79 17.82
N ALA A 127 -3.75 -1.19 17.14
CA ALA A 127 -3.36 -2.60 17.03
C ALA A 127 -3.08 -3.22 18.40
N SER A 128 -2.35 -2.49 19.24
CA SER A 128 -2.03 -2.93 20.60
C SER A 128 -3.30 -3.09 21.43
N ALA A 129 -4.18 -2.09 21.43
CA ALA A 129 -5.45 -2.12 22.18
C ALA A 129 -6.31 -3.32 21.77
N ILE A 130 -6.47 -3.57 20.46
CA ILE A 130 -7.22 -4.72 19.94
C ILE A 130 -6.57 -6.04 20.37
N ALA A 131 -5.25 -6.17 20.21
CA ALA A 131 -4.54 -7.40 20.57
C ALA A 131 -4.62 -7.70 22.08
N MET A 132 -4.47 -6.68 22.93
CA MET A 132 -4.60 -6.82 24.39
C MET A 132 -6.02 -7.21 24.78
N ALA A 133 -7.04 -6.55 24.22
CA ALA A 133 -8.44 -6.87 24.52
C ALA A 133 -8.79 -8.32 24.13
N ILE A 134 -8.30 -8.80 22.99
CA ILE A 134 -8.49 -10.19 22.55
C ILE A 134 -7.82 -11.17 23.50
N ARG A 135 -6.57 -10.92 23.90
CA ARG A 135 -5.84 -11.79 24.85
C ARG A 135 -6.52 -11.85 26.21
N LYS A 136 -6.98 -10.70 26.72
CA LYS A 136 -7.72 -10.61 27.99
C LYS A 136 -9.01 -11.42 27.95
N ALA A 137 -9.64 -11.55 26.78
CA ALA A 137 -10.82 -12.37 26.57
C ALA A 137 -10.52 -13.86 26.26
N GLY A 138 -9.26 -14.30 26.39
CA GLY A 138 -8.86 -15.69 26.15
C GLY A 138 -8.60 -16.04 24.67
N GLY A 139 -8.62 -15.06 23.77
CA GLY A 139 -8.31 -15.25 22.35
C GLY A 139 -6.83 -15.10 22.01
N GLN A 140 -6.43 -15.56 20.83
CA GLN A 140 -5.09 -15.39 20.29
C GLN A 140 -5.07 -14.31 19.19
N ALA A 141 -4.11 -13.38 19.26
CA ALA A 141 -3.92 -12.33 18.26
C ALA A 141 -2.45 -12.29 17.77
N ALA A 142 -2.24 -12.57 16.49
CA ALA A 142 -0.95 -12.54 15.83
C ALA A 142 -0.88 -11.40 14.80
N SER A 143 0.17 -10.59 14.85
CA SER A 143 0.39 -9.54 13.85
C SER A 143 0.98 -10.12 12.57
N ARG A 144 0.45 -9.71 11.40
CA ARG A 144 1.02 -10.09 10.12
C ARG A 144 1.95 -8.97 9.62
N VAL A 145 3.24 -9.27 9.58
CA VAL A 145 4.31 -8.36 9.16
C VAL A 145 3.99 -7.80 7.77
N GLY A 146 4.17 -6.49 7.59
CA GLY A 146 4.04 -5.80 6.30
C GLY A 146 2.61 -5.50 5.83
N THR A 147 1.56 -6.09 6.42
CA THR A 147 0.18 -5.89 5.94
C THR A 147 -0.68 -4.99 6.82
N GLY A 148 -0.18 -4.63 8.01
CA GLY A 148 -0.91 -3.83 9.00
C GLY A 148 -2.23 -4.49 9.39
N SER A 149 -2.20 -5.80 9.65
CA SER A 149 -3.38 -6.59 9.99
C SER A 149 -3.08 -7.59 11.09
N LEU A 150 -4.05 -7.86 11.95
CA LEU A 150 -4.03 -8.87 12.98
C LEU A 150 -4.81 -10.10 12.51
N ARG A 151 -4.29 -11.29 12.80
CA ARG A 151 -5.00 -12.56 12.64
C ARG A 151 -5.43 -13.03 14.02
N VAL A 152 -6.73 -13.26 14.18
CA VAL A 152 -7.36 -13.64 15.44
C VAL A 152 -7.82 -15.09 15.36
N ASN A 153 -7.45 -15.89 16.37
CA ASN A 153 -7.79 -17.32 16.48
C ASN A 153 -7.53 -18.11 15.18
N GLY A 154 -6.48 -17.75 14.44
CA GLY A 154 -6.11 -18.41 13.18
C GLY A 154 -7.07 -18.21 11.99
N SER A 155 -8.24 -17.60 12.15
CA SER A 155 -9.29 -17.59 11.11
C SER A 155 -9.73 -16.18 10.70
N ILE A 156 -9.83 -15.25 11.65
CA ILE A 156 -10.41 -13.93 11.42
C ILE A 156 -9.29 -12.92 11.16
N ASN A 157 -9.42 -12.12 10.10
CA ASN A 157 -8.48 -11.04 9.81
C ASN A 157 -9.06 -9.68 10.20
N ILE A 158 -8.27 -8.89 10.92
CA ILE A 158 -8.59 -7.52 11.26
C ILE A 158 -7.53 -6.64 10.63
N SER A 159 -7.91 -5.89 9.59
CA SER A 159 -7.04 -4.95 8.91
C SER A 159 -7.11 -3.59 9.60
N ILE A 160 -5.96 -3.07 9.99
CA ILE A 160 -5.87 -1.77 10.66
C ILE A 160 -5.48 -0.74 9.62
N ARG A 161 -6.36 0.23 9.40
CA ARG A 161 -6.23 1.26 8.36
C ARG A 161 -6.56 2.61 8.97
N VAL A 162 -6.33 3.70 8.24
CA VAL A 162 -6.77 5.05 8.65
C VAL A 162 -7.83 5.54 7.68
N ALA A 163 -8.88 6.15 8.20
CA ALA A 163 -9.93 6.79 7.42
C ALA A 163 -9.64 8.30 7.35
N LEU A 164 -9.09 8.73 6.21
CA LEU A 164 -8.64 10.10 6.00
C LEU A 164 -9.80 11.01 5.65
N TRP A 165 -9.93 12.11 6.38
CA TRP A 165 -10.85 13.19 6.07
C TRP A 165 -10.47 13.84 4.73
N CYS A 166 -11.47 13.98 3.87
CA CYS A 166 -11.39 14.60 2.55
C CYS A 166 -12.49 15.65 2.47
N GLY A 167 -12.14 16.92 2.69
CA GLY A 167 -13.00 18.06 2.38
C GLY A 167 -12.62 18.71 1.04
N ARG A 168 -13.62 19.24 0.35
CA ARG A 168 -13.48 20.16 -0.80
C ARG A 168 -14.54 21.24 -0.65
N GLN A 169 -14.30 22.44 -1.16
CA GLN A 169 -15.26 23.55 -1.07
C GLN A 169 -16.65 23.16 -1.61
N ASP A 170 -16.73 22.36 -2.68
CA ASP A 170 -18.01 22.08 -3.37
C ASP A 170 -18.64 20.72 -3.01
N ARG A 171 -18.13 20.00 -2.01
CA ARG A 171 -18.65 18.67 -1.65
C ARG A 171 -18.65 18.46 -0.16
N ALA A 172 -19.71 17.83 0.34
CA ALA A 172 -19.79 17.37 1.71
C ALA A 172 -18.54 16.51 2.05
N PRO A 173 -17.98 16.69 3.25
CA PRO A 173 -16.80 15.95 3.67
C PRO A 173 -17.07 14.45 3.67
N TYR A 174 -16.04 13.69 3.30
CA TYR A 174 -16.08 12.24 3.32
C TYR A 174 -14.75 11.68 3.80
N TRP A 175 -14.77 10.41 4.20
CA TRP A 175 -13.57 9.69 4.60
C TRP A 175 -13.16 8.67 3.55
N SER A 176 -11.85 8.53 3.38
CA SER A 176 -11.22 7.63 2.42
C SER A 176 -10.30 6.64 3.11
N ILE A 177 -10.54 5.34 2.88
CA ILE A 177 -9.72 4.24 3.39
C ILE A 177 -9.03 3.55 2.21
N LYS A 178 -7.70 3.54 2.22
CA LYS A 178 -6.90 2.71 1.29
C LYS A 178 -6.91 1.26 1.78
N ARG A 179 -7.58 0.37 1.03
CA ARG A 179 -7.68 -1.06 1.35
C ARG A 179 -6.41 -1.83 0.95
N GLY A 180 -5.68 -1.35 -0.05
CA GLY A 180 -4.54 -2.06 -0.65
C GLY A 180 -5.00 -3.07 -1.70
N THR A 181 -4.06 -3.74 -2.37
CA THR A 181 -4.34 -4.66 -3.49
C THR A 181 -4.82 -6.04 -3.05
N ARG A 182 -4.56 -6.47 -1.80
CA ARG A 182 -5.02 -7.74 -1.24
C ARG A 182 -5.50 -7.56 0.20
N LEU A 183 -6.75 -7.14 0.36
CA LEU A 183 -7.39 -7.06 1.68
C LEU A 183 -8.06 -8.40 2.01
N PRO A 184 -7.69 -9.08 3.10
CA PRO A 184 -8.31 -10.35 3.47
C PRO A 184 -9.78 -10.16 3.92
N LEU A 185 -10.57 -11.24 3.82
CA LEU A 185 -11.91 -11.32 4.41
C LEU A 185 -11.84 -11.20 5.93
N GLY A 186 -12.78 -10.44 6.51
CA GLY A 186 -12.82 -10.11 7.93
C GLY A 186 -13.28 -8.67 8.16
N TRP A 187 -12.52 -7.91 8.93
CA TRP A 187 -12.89 -6.58 9.40
C TRP A 187 -11.82 -5.53 9.09
N ILE A 188 -12.23 -4.28 8.96
CA ILE A 188 -11.37 -3.09 8.96
C ILE A 188 -11.66 -2.31 10.23
N ALA A 189 -10.64 -2.18 11.07
CA ALA A 189 -10.61 -1.25 12.19
C ALA A 189 -9.87 0.01 11.72
N ALA A 190 -10.48 1.19 11.87
CA ALA A 190 -9.81 2.42 11.47
C ALA A 190 -10.14 3.59 12.40
N PRO A 191 -9.12 4.35 12.88
CA PRO A 191 -9.37 5.70 13.36
C PRO A 191 -9.80 6.55 12.17
N ARG A 192 -10.89 7.26 12.39
CA ARG A 192 -11.41 8.29 11.52
C ARG A 192 -10.75 9.60 11.89
N MET A 193 -10.07 10.21 10.96
CA MET A 193 -9.39 11.47 11.22
C MET A 193 -10.39 12.62 11.23
N ALA A 194 -10.12 13.60 12.09
CA ALA A 194 -10.81 14.87 12.11
C ALA A 194 -10.43 15.73 10.90
N GLU A 195 -10.97 16.94 10.86
CA GLU A 195 -10.66 17.92 9.83
C GLU A 195 -9.14 18.12 9.71
N HIS A 196 -8.66 18.27 8.47
CA HIS A 196 -7.23 18.38 8.12
C HIS A 196 -6.34 17.20 8.55
N ASN A 197 -6.90 16.07 9.01
CA ASN A 197 -6.17 14.85 9.35
C ASN A 197 -5.12 14.98 10.48
N LYS A 198 -5.26 15.96 11.38
CA LYS A 198 -4.29 16.24 12.47
C LYS A 198 -4.61 15.54 13.79
N SER A 199 -5.86 15.12 14.00
CA SER A 199 -6.30 14.41 15.19
C SER A 199 -7.28 13.29 14.83
N VAL A 200 -7.48 12.36 15.75
CA VAL A 200 -8.51 11.32 15.62
C VAL A 200 -9.85 11.91 16.05
N LEU A 201 -10.87 11.75 15.21
CA LEU A 201 -12.26 12.11 15.50
C LEU A 201 -12.96 11.01 16.30
N ASP A 202 -12.93 9.79 15.78
CA ASP A 202 -13.48 8.59 16.40
C ASP A 202 -12.90 7.34 15.72
N TYR A 203 -13.43 6.16 16.03
CA TYR A 203 -13.02 4.89 15.47
C TYR A 203 -14.18 4.19 14.79
N VAL A 204 -13.95 3.54 13.65
CA VAL A 204 -14.99 2.82 12.90
C VAL A 204 -14.61 1.35 12.67
N LEU A 205 -15.62 0.48 12.64
CA LEU A 205 -15.48 -0.93 12.30
C LEU A 205 -16.29 -1.26 11.05
N LEU A 206 -15.64 -1.81 10.03
CA LEU A 206 -16.28 -2.14 8.75
C LEU A 206 -16.04 -3.60 8.38
N PRO A 207 -17.04 -4.33 7.86
CA PRO A 207 -16.78 -5.64 7.28
C PRO A 207 -16.02 -5.49 5.95
N THR A 208 -15.20 -6.49 5.62
CA THR A 208 -14.61 -6.62 4.29
C THR A 208 -15.44 -7.63 3.48
N ASP A 209 -15.92 -7.19 2.32
CA ASP A 209 -16.73 -8.00 1.40
C ASP A 209 -15.87 -8.77 0.38
N GLY A 210 -14.55 -8.78 0.57
CA GLY A 210 -13.58 -9.36 -0.38
C GLY A 210 -13.47 -8.61 -1.71
N LYS A 211 -14.27 -7.55 -1.94
CA LYS A 211 -14.25 -6.78 -3.18
C LYS A 211 -13.02 -5.86 -3.20
N VAL A 212 -12.25 -5.98 -4.28
CA VAL A 212 -10.93 -5.37 -4.48
C VAL A 212 -11.02 -3.94 -5.01
N LYS A 213 -11.85 -3.08 -4.40
CA LYS A 213 -11.68 -1.64 -4.62
C LYS A 213 -10.49 -1.16 -3.80
N ARG A 214 -9.44 -0.64 -4.46
CA ARG A 214 -8.21 -0.15 -3.82
C ARG A 214 -8.48 0.91 -2.74
N THR A 215 -9.58 1.65 -2.90
CA THR A 215 -10.02 2.70 -1.99
C THR A 215 -11.52 2.56 -1.74
N MET A 216 -11.93 2.68 -0.48
CA MET A 216 -13.33 2.83 -0.09
C MET A 216 -13.55 4.23 0.45
N THR A 217 -14.70 4.82 0.10
CA THR A 217 -15.12 6.11 0.63
C THR A 217 -16.51 6.05 1.26
N PHE A 218 -16.74 6.90 2.25
CA PHE A 218 -18.04 7.10 2.87
C PHE A 218 -18.14 8.51 3.47
N SER A 219 -19.28 9.16 3.32
CA SER A 219 -19.64 10.37 4.09
C SER A 219 -20.32 9.99 5.40
N GLU A 220 -20.59 10.97 6.26
CA GLU A 220 -21.32 10.76 7.52
C GLU A 220 -22.71 10.14 7.26
N ARG A 221 -23.45 10.71 6.30
CA ARG A 221 -24.75 10.17 5.88
C ARG A 221 -24.63 8.72 5.36
N ALA A 222 -23.56 8.41 4.63
CA ALA A 222 -23.33 7.06 4.13
C ALA A 222 -22.91 6.07 5.24
N ARG A 223 -22.23 6.54 6.29
CA ARG A 223 -21.88 5.76 7.49
C ARG A 223 -23.16 5.25 8.16
N ILE A 224 -24.07 6.18 8.46
CA ILE A 224 -25.35 5.91 9.12
C ILE A 224 -26.20 4.97 8.24
N ARG A 225 -26.40 5.32 6.96
CA ARG A 225 -27.20 4.50 6.03
C ARG A 225 -26.67 3.07 5.86
N ARG A 226 -25.36 2.87 5.94
CA ARG A 226 -24.72 1.54 5.80
C ARG A 226 -24.57 0.82 7.14
N GLY A 227 -25.01 1.40 8.26
CA GLY A 227 -24.89 0.82 9.58
C GLY A 227 -23.43 0.62 10.02
N ILE A 228 -22.53 1.52 9.64
CA ILE A 228 -21.12 1.46 10.04
C ILE A 228 -21.01 2.00 11.46
N PRO A 229 -20.72 1.17 12.49
CA PRO A 229 -20.62 1.64 13.86
C PRO A 229 -19.38 2.53 14.05
N SER A 230 -19.54 3.54 14.92
CA SER A 230 -18.45 4.36 15.43
C SER A 230 -18.28 4.20 16.94
N PHE A 231 -17.07 4.44 17.41
CA PHE A 231 -16.68 4.33 18.80
C PHE A 231 -15.80 5.52 19.14
N GLU A 232 -16.06 6.18 20.26
CA GLU A 232 -15.29 7.35 20.70
C GLU A 232 -13.83 6.99 21.03
N THR A 233 -13.59 5.77 21.52
CA THR A 233 -12.27 5.33 21.99
C THR A 233 -11.79 4.05 21.29
N ALA A 234 -10.47 3.90 21.20
CA ALA A 234 -9.83 2.68 20.69
C ALA A 234 -10.25 1.44 21.51
N ASP A 235 -10.38 1.60 22.83
CA ASP A 235 -10.83 0.53 23.72
C ASP A 235 -12.29 0.16 23.51
N GLY A 236 -13.16 1.14 23.23
CA GLY A 236 -14.55 0.90 22.84
C GLY A 236 -14.65 0.05 21.59
N LEU A 237 -13.86 0.39 20.56
CA LEU A 237 -13.74 -0.42 19.34
C LEU A 237 -13.17 -1.81 19.64
N ALA A 238 -12.13 -1.91 20.47
CA ALA A 238 -11.52 -3.18 20.83
C ALA A 238 -12.50 -4.12 21.52
N ARG A 239 -13.30 -3.63 22.48
CA ARG A 239 -14.38 -4.41 23.13
C ARG A 239 -15.42 -4.88 22.12
N ALA A 240 -15.83 -4.01 21.20
CA ALA A 240 -16.80 -4.35 20.16
C ALA A 240 -16.28 -5.39 19.15
N ILE A 241 -14.97 -5.45 18.94
CA ILE A 241 -14.31 -6.49 18.16
C ILE A 241 -14.30 -7.81 18.94
N VAL A 242 -13.93 -7.79 20.22
CA VAL A 242 -13.93 -8.98 21.08
C VAL A 242 -15.30 -9.65 21.10
N GLY A 243 -16.38 -8.90 21.30
CA GLY A 243 -17.75 -9.44 21.27
C GLY A 243 -18.11 -10.14 19.96
N ARG A 244 -17.59 -9.66 18.83
CA ARG A 244 -17.84 -10.23 17.49
C ARG A 244 -16.94 -11.42 17.14
N VAL A 245 -15.74 -11.50 17.72
CA VAL A 245 -14.69 -12.41 17.27
C VAL A 245 -14.42 -13.54 18.28
N VAL A 246 -14.60 -13.27 19.57
CA VAL A 246 -14.45 -14.25 20.65
C VAL A 246 -15.81 -14.81 21.08
N GLY A 247 -16.87 -13.99 21.06
CA GLY A 247 -18.25 -14.42 21.36
C GLY A 247 -18.90 -15.29 20.29
N ALA A 248 -18.37 -15.31 19.06
CA ALA A 248 -18.92 -16.06 17.92
C ALA A 248 -18.80 -17.60 18.03
N GLY A 249 -18.32 -18.12 19.16
CA GLY A 249 -18.51 -19.53 19.53
C GLY A 249 -19.97 -19.92 19.76
N ARG A 250 -20.89 -18.94 19.87
CA ARG A 250 -22.35 -19.15 19.81
C ARG A 250 -22.95 -18.14 18.83
N SER A 251 -23.42 -18.62 17.69
CA SER A 251 -24.31 -17.93 16.73
C SER A 251 -23.87 -16.58 16.14
N SER A 252 -22.93 -16.61 15.18
CA SER A 252 -23.03 -15.86 13.91
C SER A 252 -21.92 -16.29 12.94
N PRO A 253 -22.24 -16.84 11.75
CA PRO A 253 -21.20 -17.23 10.81
C PRO A 253 -20.54 -15.98 10.23
N ALA A 254 -19.20 -15.99 10.19
CA ALA A 254 -18.44 -15.09 9.33
C ALA A 254 -18.97 -15.19 7.88
N PRO A 255 -18.88 -14.13 7.06
CA PRO A 255 -19.27 -14.21 5.66
C PRO A 255 -18.48 -15.33 4.96
N HIS A 256 -19.17 -16.44 4.68
CA HIS A 256 -18.56 -17.63 4.09
C HIS A 256 -18.07 -17.34 2.67
N ASP A 257 -16.88 -17.86 2.37
CA ASP A 257 -16.31 -17.94 1.03
C ASP A 257 -17.16 -18.90 0.18
N LYS A 258 -18.08 -18.38 -0.64
CA LYS A 258 -18.71 -19.16 -1.72
C LYS A 258 -17.70 -19.34 -2.85
N ARG A 259 -16.64 -20.09 -2.59
CA ARG A 259 -15.78 -20.62 -3.66
C ARG A 259 -16.59 -21.66 -4.45
N SER A 260 -17.02 -21.23 -5.63
CA SER A 260 -17.05 -22.02 -6.87
C SER A 260 -17.43 -23.49 -6.69
N ARG A 261 -18.74 -23.79 -6.74
CA ARG A 261 -19.19 -25.09 -7.26
C ARG A 261 -18.64 -25.23 -8.68
N ARG A 262 -17.64 -26.09 -8.84
CA ARG A 262 -17.08 -26.52 -10.12
C ARG A 262 -18.25 -26.99 -11.00
N LYS A 263 -18.61 -26.24 -12.04
CA LYS A 263 -19.52 -26.73 -13.07
C LYS A 263 -18.76 -27.83 -13.82
N GLN A 264 -19.25 -29.07 -13.76
CA GLN A 264 -18.79 -30.14 -14.64
C GLN A 264 -18.96 -29.70 -16.10
N PRO A 265 -18.03 -30.02 -17.01
CA PRO A 265 -18.22 -29.74 -18.43
C PRO A 265 -19.34 -30.63 -18.98
N LYS A 266 -20.34 -30.02 -19.62
CA LYS A 266 -21.32 -30.74 -20.44
C LYS A 266 -20.59 -31.38 -21.61
N THR A 267 -20.61 -32.71 -21.69
CA THR A 267 -20.25 -33.48 -22.87
C THR A 267 -21.19 -33.11 -24.03
N LYS A 268 -20.66 -32.45 -25.07
CA LYS A 268 -21.36 -32.31 -26.35
C LYS A 268 -21.30 -33.66 -27.06
N ARG A 269 -22.45 -34.31 -27.23
CA ARG A 269 -22.61 -35.39 -28.23
C ARG A 269 -22.55 -34.75 -29.62
N ALA A 270 -21.65 -35.25 -30.47
CA ALA A 270 -21.64 -34.96 -31.90
C ALA A 270 -22.77 -35.73 -32.60
N PRO A 271 -23.41 -35.19 -33.64
CA PRO A 271 -24.36 -35.95 -34.45
C PRO A 271 -23.59 -36.81 -35.47
N ALA A 272 -24.02 -38.06 -35.60
CA ALA A 272 -23.57 -38.98 -36.64
C ALA A 272 -23.99 -38.46 -38.02
N ARG A 273 -23.06 -38.49 -38.98
CA ARG A 273 -23.37 -38.40 -40.41
C ARG A 273 -23.57 -39.82 -40.93
N HIS A 274 -24.72 -40.07 -41.52
CA HIS A 274 -24.86 -41.02 -42.63
C HIS A 274 -24.64 -40.24 -43.93
#